data_AF-A0A416NTS8-F1
#
_entry.id   AF-A0A416NTS8-F1
#
_cell.length_a   1.000
_cell.length_b   1.000
_cell.length_c   1.000
_cell.angle_alpha   90.00
_cell.angle_beta   90.00
_cell.angle_gamma   90.00
#
_symmetry.space_group_name_H-M   'P 1'
#
loop_
_entity.id
_entity.type
_entity.pdbx_description
1 polymer ?
#
loop_
_entity_poly.entity_id
_entity_poly.type
_entity_poly.pdbx_seq_one_letter_code
_entity_poly.pdbx_strand_id
1 'polypeptide(L)'
;MDILEVILLIVGIVIFIGSFLLPAGRSDAGRIDTDAAKQEIHGLIEEEMKTVRAQVQDKVEETSEDVVEKAERSLERLTNEKIMAVNEYSDTVLQEIHKNHEEAMFLYDMLNSKHANIKDTVSKVDKAVKAAEDKVKAIDDTPTVKTEETEKVIPADEPAKTEEAVSPEIGFMGETAEEGQNNNEKILEMHRQGKSTVAIARELGLGVGEVKLVIDLYKA
;
A
#
# COMPACT_ATOMS: atom_id res chain seq x y z
N MET A 1 -31.64 24.26 118.21
CA MET A 1 -30.83 23.66 117.15
C MET A 1 -29.71 22.92 117.82
N ASP A 2 -29.63 21.63 117.56
CA ASP A 2 -28.60 20.77 118.14
C ASP A 2 -27.26 21.04 117.44
N ILE A 3 -26.13 20.83 118.14
CA ILE A 3 -24.79 21.10 117.58
C ILE A 3 -24.53 20.30 116.30
N LEU A 4 -25.15 19.13 116.18
CA LEU A 4 -25.11 18.29 114.99
C LEU A 4 -25.82 18.90 113.78
N GLU A 5 -26.94 19.61 113.98
CA GLU A 5 -27.65 20.30 112.88
C GLU A 5 -26.81 21.43 112.29
N VAL A 6 -26.11 22.18 113.14
CA VAL A 6 -25.25 23.29 112.72
C VAL A 6 -24.06 22.80 111.89
N ILE A 7 -23.44 21.69 112.29
CA ILE A 7 -22.33 21.07 111.54
C ILE A 7 -22.80 20.58 110.17
N LEU A 8 -23.97 19.93 110.10
CA LEU A 8 -24.51 19.39 108.85
C LEU A 8 -24.89 20.50 107.87
N LEU A 9 -25.39 21.63 108.37
CA LEU A 9 -25.71 22.82 107.57
C LEU A 9 -24.45 23.45 106.96
N ILE A 10 -23.36 23.56 107.73
CA ILE A 10 -22.08 24.10 107.22
C ILE A 10 -21.50 23.19 106.14
N VAL A 11 -21.51 21.86 106.35
CA VAL A 11 -21.05 20.89 105.34
C VAL A 11 -21.87 20.96 104.06
N GLY A 12 -23.20 21.11 104.18
CA GLY A 12 -24.09 21.29 103.03
C GLY A 12 -23.78 22.54 102.20
N ILE A 13 -23.49 23.67 102.85
CA ILE A 13 -23.10 24.92 102.18
C ILE A 13 -21.76 24.75 101.45
N VAL A 14 -20.78 24.09 102.07
CA VAL A 14 -19.46 23.85 101.46
C VAL A 14 -19.58 22.96 100.22
N ILE A 15 -20.38 21.90 100.25
CA ILE A 15 -20.62 21.03 99.09
C ILE A 15 -21.36 21.80 97.99
N PHE A 16 -22.34 22.63 98.35
CA PHE A 16 -23.10 23.43 97.38
C PHE A 16 -22.22 24.46 96.65
N ILE A 17 -21.37 25.18 97.39
CA ILE A 17 -20.41 26.15 96.80
C ILE A 17 -19.33 25.41 96.01
N GLY A 18 -18.83 24.28 96.52
CA GLY A 18 -17.86 23.43 95.81
C GLY A 18 -18.42 22.90 94.48
N SER A 19 -19.72 22.59 94.44
CA SER A 19 -20.40 22.16 93.22
C SER A 19 -20.58 23.28 92.18
N PHE A 20 -20.49 24.54 92.61
CA PHE A 20 -20.47 25.72 91.74
C PHE A 20 -19.06 26.06 91.24
N LEU A 21 -18.02 25.63 91.99
CA LEU A 21 -16.61 25.75 91.61
C LEU A 21 -16.18 24.67 90.62
N LEU A 22 -16.87 23.54 90.60
CA LEU A 22 -16.81 22.61 89.47
C LEU A 22 -17.51 23.28 88.29
N PRO A 23 -16.75 23.73 87.26
CA PRO A 23 -17.37 24.21 86.05
C PRO A 23 -18.23 23.06 85.54
N ALA A 24 -19.51 23.29 85.31
CA ALA A 24 -20.35 22.37 84.56
C ALA A 24 -19.72 22.26 83.15
N GLY A 25 -18.75 21.35 83.03
CA GLY A 25 -17.88 21.15 81.90
C GLY A 25 -18.66 20.55 80.75
N ARG A 26 -19.41 21.39 80.05
CA ARG A 26 -19.52 21.26 78.60
C ARG A 26 -18.31 21.96 78.00
N SER A 27 -17.24 21.21 77.74
CA SER A 27 -16.17 21.66 76.83
C SER A 27 -15.31 20.48 76.38
N ASP A 28 -15.56 20.03 75.15
CA ASP A 28 -14.57 19.55 74.17
C ASP A 28 -13.60 18.39 74.52
N ALA A 29 -13.92 17.51 75.46
CA ALA A 29 -13.15 16.27 75.68
C ALA A 29 -13.47 15.15 74.65
N GLY A 30 -13.63 15.50 73.37
CA GLY A 30 -14.08 14.56 72.33
C GLY A 30 -13.79 14.96 70.89
N ARG A 31 -13.04 16.04 70.63
CA ARG A 31 -12.41 16.21 69.32
C ARG A 31 -11.13 15.37 69.36
N ILE A 32 -11.23 14.15 68.86
CA ILE A 32 -10.07 13.56 68.18
C ILE A 32 -9.59 14.66 67.23
N ASP A 33 -8.33 15.05 67.29
CA ASP A 33 -7.70 15.97 66.33
C ASP A 33 -7.75 15.32 64.95
N THR A 34 -8.95 15.32 64.35
CA THR A 34 -9.25 14.76 63.04
C THR A 34 -8.40 15.41 61.98
N ASP A 35 -7.94 16.65 62.21
CA ASP A 35 -7.03 17.37 61.34
C ASP A 35 -5.59 16.87 61.45
N ALA A 36 -5.10 16.56 62.65
CA ALA A 36 -3.76 15.98 62.84
C ALA A 36 -3.68 14.55 62.27
N ALA A 37 -4.69 13.72 62.55
CA ALA A 37 -4.80 12.38 61.98
C ALA A 37 -4.93 12.42 60.44
N LYS A 38 -5.69 13.37 59.89
CA LYS A 38 -5.82 13.54 58.44
C LYS A 38 -4.53 13.99 57.77
N GLN A 39 -3.71 14.80 58.45
CA GLN A 39 -2.43 15.27 57.94
C GLN A 39 -1.38 14.16 57.92
N GLU A 40 -1.33 13.34 58.97
CA GLU A 40 -0.46 12.16 59.03
C GLU A 40 -0.87 11.11 57.98
N ILE A 41 -2.17 10.88 57.81
CA ILE A 41 -2.71 10.02 56.75
C ILE A 41 -2.40 10.59 55.36
N HIS A 42 -2.46 11.91 55.14
CA HIS A 42 -2.06 12.50 53.86
C HIS A 42 -0.57 12.32 53.57
N GLY A 43 0.30 12.44 54.58
CA GLY A 43 1.75 12.20 54.41
C GLY A 43 2.04 10.75 54.00
N LEU A 44 1.41 9.78 54.69
CA LEU A 44 1.53 8.36 54.34
C LEU A 44 0.95 8.04 52.95
N ILE A 45 -0.18 8.65 52.59
CA ILE A 45 -0.78 8.51 51.25
C ILE A 45 0.14 9.10 50.18
N GLU A 46 0.80 10.23 50.43
CA GLU A 46 1.68 10.87 49.47
C GLU A 46 2.95 10.04 49.23
N GLU A 47 3.50 9.42 50.27
CA GLU A 47 4.62 8.47 50.17
C GLU A 47 4.24 7.21 49.38
N GLU A 48 3.09 6.59 49.70
CA GLU A 48 2.57 5.43 48.96
C GLU A 48 2.24 5.79 47.49
N MET A 49 1.66 6.96 47.24
CA MET A 49 1.39 7.46 45.89
C MET A 49 2.68 7.68 45.09
N LYS A 50 3.77 8.07 45.73
CA LYS A 50 5.08 8.21 45.08
C LYS A 50 5.63 6.85 44.67
N THR A 51 5.52 5.84 45.53
CA THR A 51 5.92 4.46 45.24
C THR A 51 5.10 3.86 44.11
N VAL A 52 3.78 4.05 44.12
CA VAL A 52 2.89 3.59 43.04
C VAL A 52 3.22 4.29 41.73
N ARG A 53 3.48 5.61 41.73
CA ARG A 53 3.90 6.34 40.53
C ARG A 53 5.21 5.79 39.96
N ALA A 54 6.18 5.47 40.81
CA ALA A 54 7.44 4.87 40.39
C ALA A 54 7.20 3.50 39.73
N GLN A 55 6.43 2.61 40.36
CA GLN A 55 6.12 1.30 39.79
C GLN A 55 5.35 1.39 38.47
N VAL A 56 4.40 2.33 38.36
CA VAL A 56 3.68 2.58 37.11
C VAL A 56 4.64 3.08 36.04
N GLN A 57 5.56 4.00 36.38
CA GLN A 57 6.54 4.51 35.42
C GLN A 57 7.51 3.41 34.95
N ASP A 58 8.02 2.59 35.87
CA ASP A 58 8.90 1.47 35.55
C ASP A 58 8.19 0.45 34.65
N LYS A 59 6.94 0.10 34.97
CA LYS A 59 6.18 -0.84 34.15
C LYS A 59 5.84 -0.26 32.77
N VAL A 60 5.54 1.03 32.69
CA VAL A 60 5.30 1.72 31.41
C VAL A 60 6.56 1.70 30.57
N GLU A 61 7.73 2.01 31.14
CA GLU A 61 9.02 1.97 30.43
C GLU A 61 9.32 0.55 29.91
N GLU A 62 9.19 -0.47 30.76
CA GLU A 62 9.39 -1.87 30.37
C GLU A 62 8.46 -2.29 29.22
N THR A 63 7.17 -1.92 29.30
CA THR A 63 6.22 -2.23 28.21
C THR A 63 6.49 -1.42 26.95
N SER A 64 7.00 -0.20 27.07
CA SER A 64 7.37 0.64 25.94
C SER A 64 8.55 0.02 25.21
N GLU A 65 9.58 -0.40 25.94
CA GLU A 65 10.76 -1.07 25.37
C GLU A 65 10.38 -2.39 24.69
N ASP A 66 9.56 -3.24 25.32
CA ASP A 66 9.09 -4.51 24.72
C ASP A 66 8.29 -4.28 23.43
N VAL A 67 7.40 -3.28 23.42
CA VAL A 67 6.62 -2.93 22.22
C VAL A 67 7.53 -2.40 21.11
N VAL A 68 8.52 -1.57 21.44
CA VAL A 68 9.51 -1.06 20.48
C VAL A 68 10.34 -2.20 19.91
N GLU A 69 10.91 -3.07 20.75
CA GLU A 69 11.72 -4.21 20.29
C GLU A 69 10.90 -5.14 19.38
N LYS A 70 9.65 -5.43 19.78
CA LYS A 70 8.76 -6.26 18.97
C LYS A 70 8.40 -5.59 17.63
N ALA A 71 8.18 -4.28 17.64
CA ALA A 71 7.93 -3.52 16.42
C ALA A 71 9.16 -3.52 15.51
N GLU A 72 10.35 -3.25 16.03
CA GLU A 72 11.62 -3.28 15.30
C GLU A 72 11.84 -4.66 14.68
N ARG A 73 11.72 -5.73 15.47
CA ARG A 73 11.88 -7.10 14.97
C ARG A 73 10.86 -7.47 13.89
N SER A 74 9.61 -7.05 14.07
CA SER A 74 8.56 -7.27 13.07
C SER A 74 8.84 -6.48 11.78
N LEU A 75 9.31 -5.24 11.91
CA LEU A 75 9.69 -4.38 10.79
C LEU A 75 10.90 -4.92 10.05
N GLU A 76 11.94 -5.39 10.74
CA GLU A 76 13.09 -6.04 10.13
C GLU A 76 12.65 -7.26 9.32
N ARG A 77 11.81 -8.12 9.90
CA ARG A 77 11.31 -9.32 9.20
C ARG A 77 10.51 -8.94 7.95
N LEU A 78 9.57 -7.99 8.07
CA LEU A 78 8.76 -7.52 6.97
C LEU A 78 9.60 -6.83 5.90
N THR A 79 10.57 -6.01 6.31
CA THR A 79 11.46 -5.27 5.40
C THR A 79 12.31 -6.25 4.61
N ASN A 80 12.89 -7.26 5.26
CA ASN A 80 13.65 -8.31 4.57
C ASN A 80 12.79 -9.07 3.55
N GLU A 81 11.56 -9.41 3.91
CA GLU A 81 10.60 -10.07 3.01
C GLU A 81 10.26 -9.18 1.81
N LYS A 82 10.04 -7.88 2.02
CA LYS A 82 9.75 -6.92 0.95
C LYS A 82 10.96 -6.63 0.08
N ILE A 83 12.16 -6.53 0.64
CA ILE A 83 13.40 -6.40 -0.13
C ILE A 83 13.57 -7.62 -1.04
N MET A 84 13.33 -8.83 -0.53
CA MET A 84 13.41 -10.06 -1.33
C MET A 84 12.42 -10.05 -2.49
N ALA A 85 11.15 -9.75 -2.22
CA ALA A 85 10.10 -9.70 -3.27
C ALA A 85 10.37 -8.60 -4.31
N VAL A 86 10.85 -7.43 -3.88
CA VAL A 86 11.23 -6.34 -4.79
C VAL A 86 12.44 -6.74 -5.61
N ASN A 87 13.42 -7.44 -5.03
CA ASN A 87 14.60 -7.90 -5.75
C ASN A 87 14.22 -8.95 -6.81
N GLU A 88 13.41 -9.96 -6.46
CA GLU A 88 12.93 -10.96 -7.40
C GLU A 88 12.09 -10.36 -8.54
N TYR A 89 11.21 -9.41 -8.22
CA TYR A 89 10.46 -8.67 -9.24
C TYR A 89 11.39 -7.82 -10.12
N SER A 90 12.37 -7.14 -9.52
CA SER A 90 13.34 -6.32 -10.26
C SER A 90 14.18 -7.17 -11.20
N ASP A 91 14.65 -8.33 -10.76
CA ASP A 91 15.41 -9.26 -11.59
C ASP A 91 14.58 -9.75 -12.79
N THR A 92 13.31 -10.09 -12.56
CA THR A 92 12.38 -10.49 -13.63
C THR A 92 12.18 -9.36 -14.64
N VAL A 93 11.89 -8.14 -14.17
CA VAL A 93 11.69 -6.97 -15.04
C VAL A 93 12.97 -6.64 -15.81
N LEU A 94 14.14 -6.70 -15.17
CA LEU A 94 15.42 -6.46 -15.83
C LEU A 94 15.73 -7.50 -16.90
N GLN A 95 15.37 -8.77 -16.67
CA GLN A 95 15.49 -9.83 -17.67
C GLN A 95 14.55 -9.59 -18.86
N GLU A 96 13.30 -9.20 -18.62
CA GLU A 96 12.36 -8.84 -19.69
C GLU A 96 12.84 -7.61 -20.48
N ILE A 97 13.38 -6.59 -19.81
CA ILE A 97 13.98 -5.43 -20.48
C ILE A 97 15.15 -5.86 -21.35
N HIS A 98 16.03 -6.73 -20.85
CA HIS A 98 17.16 -7.25 -21.61
C HIS A 98 16.70 -8.02 -22.85
N LYS A 99 15.72 -8.91 -22.69
CA LYS A 99 15.12 -9.66 -23.79
C LYS A 99 14.47 -8.73 -24.83
N ASN A 100 13.66 -7.77 -24.38
CA ASN A 100 13.02 -6.79 -25.27
C ASN A 100 14.06 -5.94 -26.01
N HIS A 101 15.18 -5.59 -25.35
CA HIS A 101 16.28 -4.89 -25.98
C HIS A 101 16.96 -5.74 -27.05
N GLU A 102 17.21 -7.02 -26.79
CA GLU A 102 17.74 -7.96 -27.78
C GLU A 102 16.79 -8.13 -28.97
N GLU A 103 15.49 -8.29 -28.73
CA GLU A 103 14.49 -8.40 -29.80
C GLU A 103 14.43 -7.13 -30.65
N ALA A 104 14.48 -5.94 -30.02
CA ALA A 104 14.53 -4.68 -30.74
C ALA A 104 15.81 -4.54 -31.59
N MET A 105 16.96 -4.93 -31.04
CA MET A 105 18.24 -4.95 -31.76
C MET A 105 18.20 -5.93 -32.94
N PHE A 106 17.59 -7.10 -32.75
CA PHE A 106 17.40 -8.10 -33.78
C PHE A 106 16.47 -7.61 -34.89
N LEU A 107 15.35 -6.96 -34.55
CA LEU A 107 14.46 -6.33 -35.53
C LEU A 107 15.18 -5.22 -36.30
N TYR A 108 16.04 -4.45 -35.64
CA TYR A 108 16.88 -3.44 -36.29
C TYR A 108 17.85 -4.07 -37.30
N ASP A 109 18.54 -5.15 -36.93
CA ASP A 109 19.45 -5.86 -37.83
C ASP A 109 18.71 -6.54 -39.00
N MET A 110 17.54 -7.14 -38.74
CA MET A 110 16.70 -7.70 -39.79
C MET A 110 16.19 -6.62 -40.76
N LEU A 111 15.80 -5.45 -40.24
CA LEU A 111 15.38 -4.32 -41.07
C LEU A 111 16.54 -3.82 -41.92
N ASN A 112 17.73 -3.68 -41.33
CA ASN A 112 18.92 -3.22 -42.04
C ASN A 112 19.36 -4.22 -43.12
N SER A 113 19.36 -5.52 -42.82
CA SER A 113 19.64 -6.57 -43.80
C SER A 113 18.58 -6.66 -44.91
N LYS A 114 17.28 -6.50 -44.60
CA LYS A 114 16.23 -6.37 -45.64
C LYS A 114 16.45 -5.13 -46.50
N HIS A 115 16.81 -3.99 -45.91
CA HIS A 115 17.09 -2.78 -46.66
C HIS A 115 18.27 -2.96 -47.62
N ALA A 116 19.34 -3.63 -47.18
CA ALA A 116 20.48 -3.99 -48.03
C ALA A 116 20.07 -4.93 -49.18
N ASN A 117 19.30 -5.98 -48.90
CA ASN A 117 18.83 -6.93 -49.91
C ASN A 117 17.89 -6.28 -50.94
N ILE A 118 16.99 -5.39 -50.50
CA ILE A 118 16.11 -4.63 -51.40
C ILE A 118 16.96 -3.70 -52.28
N LYS A 119 17.92 -2.98 -51.69
CA LYS A 119 18.83 -2.10 -52.46
C LYS A 119 19.61 -2.85 -53.52
N ASP A 120 20.11 -4.04 -53.20
CA ASP A 120 20.82 -4.90 -54.15
C ASP A 120 19.89 -5.45 -55.24
N THR A 121 18.67 -5.83 -54.88
CA THR A 121 17.67 -6.32 -55.84
C THR A 121 17.23 -5.21 -56.79
N VAL A 122 16.93 -4.02 -56.26
CA VAL A 122 16.60 -2.82 -57.06
C VAL A 122 17.76 -2.48 -57.99
N SER A 123 19.01 -2.52 -57.48
CA SER A 123 20.20 -2.28 -58.31
C SER A 123 20.37 -3.30 -59.45
N LYS A 124 19.98 -4.56 -59.23
CA LYS A 124 20.00 -5.61 -60.27
C LYS A 124 18.87 -5.42 -61.28
N VAL A 125 17.66 -5.08 -60.82
CA VAL A 125 16.51 -4.77 -61.67
C VAL A 125 16.82 -3.56 -62.53
N ASP A 126 17.35 -2.47 -61.98
CA ASP A 126 17.75 -1.28 -62.75
C ASP A 126 18.79 -1.60 -63.83
N LYS A 127 19.77 -2.45 -63.52
CA LYS A 127 20.75 -2.92 -64.52
C LYS A 127 20.10 -3.78 -65.61
N ALA A 128 19.16 -4.65 -65.24
CA ALA A 128 18.44 -5.50 -66.19
C ALA A 128 17.49 -4.70 -67.08
N VAL A 129 16.79 -3.71 -66.51
CA VAL A 129 15.93 -2.77 -67.24
C VAL A 129 16.77 -1.95 -68.21
N LYS A 130 17.90 -1.39 -67.79
CA LYS A 130 18.79 -0.67 -68.71
C LYS A 130 19.35 -1.58 -69.82
N ALA A 131 19.76 -2.80 -69.49
CA ALA A 131 20.22 -3.76 -70.50
C ALA A 131 19.10 -4.23 -71.45
N ALA A 132 17.85 -4.28 -70.98
CA ALA A 132 16.69 -4.59 -71.81
C ALA A 132 16.29 -3.39 -72.68
N GLU A 133 16.31 -2.16 -72.15
CA GLU A 133 16.09 -0.93 -72.92
C GLU A 133 17.15 -0.74 -74.02
N ASP A 134 18.41 -1.05 -73.74
CA ASP A 134 19.49 -1.01 -74.74
C ASP A 134 19.30 -2.09 -75.84
N LYS A 135 18.61 -3.20 -75.54
CA LYS A 135 18.25 -4.23 -76.52
C LYS A 135 16.96 -3.94 -77.27
N VAL A 136 15.98 -3.30 -76.63
CA VAL A 136 14.72 -2.89 -77.26
C VAL A 136 14.95 -1.71 -78.20
N LYS A 137 15.88 -0.79 -77.90
CA LYS A 137 16.34 0.25 -78.85
C LYS A 137 17.07 -0.29 -80.07
N ALA A 138 17.48 -1.57 -80.07
CA ALA A 138 18.11 -2.22 -81.21
C ALA A 138 17.12 -3.00 -82.10
N ILE A 139 15.84 -3.08 -81.71
CA ILE A 139 14.80 -3.82 -82.45
C ILE A 139 13.51 -2.99 -82.38
N ASP A 140 13.46 -1.91 -83.16
CA ASP A 140 12.21 -1.17 -83.41
C ASP A 140 11.92 -1.25 -84.92
N ASP A 141 11.28 -2.35 -85.31
CA ASP A 141 10.41 -2.43 -86.48
C ASP A 141 9.25 -3.37 -86.12
N THR A 142 8.11 -2.74 -85.85
CA THR A 142 6.74 -3.21 -85.53
C THR A 142 6.15 -4.34 -86.41
N PRO A 143 4.89 -4.81 -86.21
CA PRO A 143 4.12 -5.21 -85.01
C PRO A 143 3.34 -6.55 -85.27
N THR A 144 2.39 -6.92 -84.37
CA THR A 144 1.20 -7.83 -84.51
C THR A 144 1.20 -9.04 -83.53
N VAL A 145 0.13 -9.58 -82.93
CA VAL A 145 -1.33 -9.34 -82.78
C VAL A 145 -1.87 -10.43 -81.80
N LYS A 146 -2.95 -10.13 -81.03
CA LYS A 146 -3.96 -11.01 -80.34
C LYS A 146 -3.53 -11.87 -79.14
N THR A 147 -4.04 -11.61 -77.91
CA THR A 147 -5.36 -12.03 -77.33
C THR A 147 -5.43 -13.53 -77.05
N GLU A 148 -5.22 -13.93 -75.78
CA GLU A 148 -6.16 -14.62 -74.84
C GLU A 148 -6.88 -15.83 -75.45
N GLU A 149 -6.97 -17.01 -74.83
CA GLU A 149 -7.25 -17.37 -73.44
C GLU A 149 -7.19 -18.91 -73.39
N THR A 150 -6.81 -19.53 -72.26
CA THR A 150 -7.45 -20.73 -71.66
C THR A 150 -6.49 -21.42 -70.70
N GLU A 151 -6.79 -21.44 -69.39
CA GLU A 151 -6.71 -22.70 -68.66
C GLU A 151 -7.69 -22.75 -67.46
N LYS A 152 -8.53 -23.78 -67.50
CA LYS A 152 -9.45 -24.28 -66.46
C LYS A 152 -8.62 -25.05 -65.41
N VAL A 153 -8.69 -24.78 -64.11
CA VAL A 153 -9.73 -25.19 -63.12
C VAL A 153 -9.41 -26.56 -62.44
N ILE A 154 -9.34 -26.51 -61.09
CA ILE A 154 -9.52 -27.52 -59.99
C ILE A 154 -8.38 -28.47 -59.51
N PRO A 155 -8.44 -28.99 -58.25
CA PRO A 155 -7.37 -28.87 -57.24
C PRO A 155 -7.12 -30.24 -56.54
N ALA A 156 -6.73 -30.21 -55.25
CA ALA A 156 -6.48 -31.34 -54.35
C ALA A 156 -5.11 -32.01 -54.62
N ASP A 157 -4.29 -32.31 -53.62
CA ASP A 157 -4.63 -33.08 -52.42
C ASP A 157 -3.61 -32.81 -51.28
N GLU A 158 -4.10 -32.88 -50.04
CA GLU A 158 -3.33 -32.99 -48.79
C GLU A 158 -2.63 -34.38 -48.72
N PRO A 159 -1.65 -34.67 -47.83
CA PRO A 159 -2.03 -34.96 -46.43
C PRO A 159 -0.93 -34.86 -45.32
N ALA A 160 -1.44 -34.90 -44.08
CA ALA A 160 -0.92 -35.58 -42.87
C ALA A 160 0.26 -34.96 -42.08
N LYS A 161 0.00 -34.57 -40.81
CA LYS A 161 0.32 -35.30 -39.53
C LYS A 161 1.69 -34.86 -38.93
N THR A 162 1.92 -34.62 -37.64
CA THR A 162 1.30 -35.08 -36.36
C THR A 162 1.84 -34.25 -35.17
N GLU A 163 1.09 -34.24 -34.06
CA GLU A 163 1.51 -34.25 -32.63
C GLU A 163 2.25 -33.02 -32.04
N GLU A 164 1.58 -32.25 -31.17
CA GLU A 164 1.47 -32.40 -29.69
C GLU A 164 2.68 -31.86 -28.91
N ALA A 165 2.50 -30.73 -28.23
CA ALA A 165 3.17 -30.43 -26.98
C ALA A 165 2.36 -29.40 -26.18
N VAL A 166 1.72 -29.91 -25.13
CA VAL A 166 0.99 -29.18 -24.10
C VAL A 166 1.97 -28.29 -23.32
N SER A 167 1.66 -27.00 -23.19
CA SER A 167 2.38 -26.05 -22.32
C SER A 167 1.43 -25.59 -21.20
N PRO A 168 1.88 -25.49 -19.94
CA PRO A 168 1.02 -25.21 -18.81
C PRO A 168 0.46 -23.78 -18.86
N GLU A 169 -0.81 -23.67 -18.49
CA GLU A 169 -1.56 -22.43 -18.29
C GLU A 169 -0.86 -21.53 -17.25
N ILE A 170 -0.08 -20.57 -17.73
CA ILE A 170 0.19 -19.34 -17.00
C ILE A 170 -0.90 -18.37 -17.42
N GLY A 171 -1.83 -18.10 -16.52
CA GLY A 171 -2.88 -17.09 -16.67
C GLY A 171 -2.28 -15.70 -16.74
N PHE A 172 -1.69 -15.35 -17.88
CA PHE A 172 -1.42 -13.98 -18.27
C PHE A 172 -2.62 -13.55 -19.12
N MET A 173 -3.61 -12.93 -18.46
CA MET A 173 -4.59 -12.10 -19.15
C MET A 173 -3.81 -10.99 -19.84
N GLY A 174 -3.47 -11.22 -21.11
CA GLY A 174 -3.13 -10.16 -22.02
C GLY A 174 -4.38 -9.33 -22.22
N GLU A 175 -4.52 -8.24 -21.45
CA GLU A 175 -5.38 -7.15 -21.88
C GLU A 175 -4.83 -6.66 -23.21
N THR A 176 -5.66 -6.84 -24.23
CA THR A 176 -5.44 -6.30 -25.56
C THR A 176 -5.25 -4.79 -25.43
N ALA A 177 -4.32 -4.20 -26.17
CA ALA A 177 -4.06 -2.75 -26.12
C ALA A 177 -5.31 -1.89 -26.42
N GLU A 178 -6.36 -2.47 -27.02
CA GLU A 178 -7.66 -1.83 -27.20
C GLU A 178 -8.50 -1.75 -25.92
N GLU A 179 -8.44 -2.75 -25.02
CA GLU A 179 -9.15 -2.71 -23.73
C GLU A 179 -8.56 -1.65 -22.79
N GLY A 180 -7.23 -1.48 -22.78
CA GLY A 180 -6.57 -0.44 -21.98
C GLY A 180 -6.97 0.99 -22.40
N GLN A 181 -7.22 1.23 -23.69
CA GLN A 181 -7.73 2.52 -24.16
C GLN A 181 -9.18 2.76 -23.73
N ASN A 182 -10.03 1.73 -23.81
CA ASN A 182 -11.42 1.81 -23.37
C ASN A 182 -11.53 2.03 -21.84
N ASN A 183 -10.69 1.36 -21.07
CA ASN A 183 -10.62 1.49 -19.62
C ASN A 183 -10.30 2.93 -19.22
N ASN A 184 -9.37 3.59 -19.92
CA ASN A 184 -9.01 4.98 -19.66
C ASN A 184 -10.19 5.94 -19.90
N GLU A 185 -10.94 5.78 -20.99
CA GLU A 185 -12.12 6.60 -21.27
C GLU A 185 -13.20 6.41 -20.20
N LYS A 186 -13.42 5.17 -19.77
CA LYS A 186 -14.42 4.81 -18.77
C LYS A 186 -14.08 5.33 -17.37
N ILE A 187 -12.80 5.35 -17.01
CA ILE A 187 -12.29 6.01 -15.79
C ILE A 187 -12.64 7.50 -15.79
N LEU A 188 -12.38 8.19 -16.92
CA LEU A 188 -12.62 9.63 -17.04
C LEU A 188 -14.11 9.98 -17.01
N GLU A 189 -14.96 9.17 -17.63
CA GLU A 189 -16.41 9.35 -17.60
C GLU A 189 -16.97 9.18 -16.17
N MET A 190 -16.60 8.10 -15.49
CA MET A 190 -17.03 7.86 -14.11
C MET A 190 -16.53 8.93 -13.13
N HIS A 191 -15.30 9.41 -13.32
CA HIS A 191 -14.77 10.53 -12.53
C HIS A 191 -15.50 11.83 -12.83
N ARG A 192 -15.88 12.10 -14.09
CA ARG A 192 -16.73 13.25 -14.46
C ARG A 192 -18.14 13.16 -13.85
N GLN A 193 -18.66 11.95 -13.67
CA GLN A 193 -19.90 11.69 -12.93
C GLN A 193 -19.74 11.86 -11.41
N GLY A 194 -18.54 12.18 -10.90
CA GLY A 194 -18.26 12.44 -9.49
C GLY A 194 -18.03 11.18 -8.65
N LYS A 195 -17.84 10.00 -9.27
CA LYS A 195 -17.49 8.77 -8.55
C LYS A 195 -16.07 8.89 -7.97
N SER A 196 -15.87 8.31 -6.79
CA SER A 196 -14.56 8.32 -6.13
C SER A 196 -13.59 7.36 -6.82
N THR A 197 -12.28 7.67 -6.77
CA THR A 197 -11.21 6.86 -7.36
C THR A 197 -11.26 5.40 -6.88
N VAL A 198 -11.63 5.17 -5.62
CA VAL A 198 -11.76 3.82 -5.03
C VAL A 198 -12.96 3.06 -5.59
N ALA A 199 -14.07 3.75 -5.87
CA ALA A 199 -15.25 3.13 -6.48
C ALA A 199 -14.97 2.74 -7.93
N ILE A 200 -14.30 3.61 -8.69
CA ILE A 200 -13.91 3.36 -10.09
C ILE A 200 -12.96 2.16 -10.18
N ALA A 201 -11.95 2.09 -9.32
CA ALA A 201 -11.02 0.97 -9.21
C ALA A 201 -11.75 -0.36 -8.95
N ARG A 202 -12.73 -0.36 -8.04
CA ARG A 202 -13.52 -1.55 -7.72
C ARG A 202 -14.46 -1.97 -8.87
N GLU A 203 -15.05 -1.00 -9.57
CA GLU A 203 -16.03 -1.25 -10.64
C GLU A 203 -15.36 -1.71 -11.95
N LEU A 204 -14.14 -1.25 -12.22
CA LEU A 204 -13.35 -1.63 -13.40
C LEU A 204 -12.34 -2.75 -13.14
N GLY A 205 -12.18 -3.19 -11.89
CA GLY A 205 -11.16 -4.19 -11.53
C GLY A 205 -9.72 -3.67 -11.61
N LEU A 206 -9.54 -2.35 -11.64
CA LEU A 206 -8.25 -1.67 -11.81
C LEU A 206 -7.64 -1.29 -10.46
N GLY A 207 -6.32 -1.06 -10.45
CA GLY A 207 -5.62 -0.58 -9.25
C GLY A 207 -5.98 0.86 -8.91
N VAL A 208 -6.11 1.20 -7.62
CA VAL A 208 -6.40 2.59 -7.18
C VAL A 208 -5.33 3.59 -7.67
N GLY A 209 -4.07 3.15 -7.77
CA GLY A 209 -2.97 3.96 -8.31
C GLY A 209 -3.09 4.22 -9.81
N GLU A 210 -3.56 3.23 -10.58
CA GLU A 210 -3.75 3.31 -12.02
C GLU A 210 -4.87 4.28 -12.39
N VAL A 211 -6.02 4.17 -11.69
CA VAL A 211 -7.14 5.11 -11.85
C VAL A 211 -6.72 6.55 -11.55
N LYS A 212 -5.91 6.75 -10.49
CA LYS A 212 -5.40 8.08 -10.14
C LYS A 212 -4.45 8.63 -11.21
N LEU A 213 -3.55 7.80 -11.72
CA LEU A 213 -2.60 8.19 -12.77
C LEU A 213 -3.33 8.66 -14.04
N VAL A 214 -4.36 7.94 -14.47
CA VAL A 214 -5.18 8.31 -15.64
C VAL A 214 -5.91 9.64 -15.41
N ILE A 215 -6.50 9.83 -14.22
CA ILE A 215 -7.18 11.10 -13.88
C ILE A 215 -6.17 12.26 -13.90
N ASP A 216 -4.99 12.09 -13.29
CA ASP A 216 -3.99 13.15 -13.17
C ASP A 216 -3.39 13.52 -14.55
N LEU A 217 -3.19 12.54 -15.45
CA LEU A 217 -2.69 12.76 -16.82
C LEU A 217 -3.64 13.56 -17.71
N TYR A 218 -4.96 13.37 -17.57
CA TYR A 218 -5.98 14.00 -18.42
C TYR A 218 -6.60 15.27 -17.84
N LYS A 219 -6.22 15.65 -16.61
CA LYS A 219 -6.69 16.86 -15.93
C LYS A 219 -5.65 18.01 -16.00
N ALA A 220 -4.45 17.74 -16.50
CA ALA A 220 -3.42 18.72 -16.84
C ALA A 220 -3.75 19.43 -18.17
#